data_AF-A0AA89LMZ0-F1
#
_entry.id   AF-A0AA89LMZ0-F1
#
_cell.length_a   1.000
_cell.length_b   1.000
_cell.length_c   1.000
_cell.angle_alpha   90.00
_cell.angle_beta   90.00
_cell.angle_gamma   90.00
#
_symmetry.space_group_name_H-M   'P 1'
#
loop_
_entity.id
_entity.type
_entity.pdbx_description
1 polymer ?
#
loop_
_entity_poly.entity_id
_entity_poly.type
_entity_poly.pdbx_seq_one_letter_code
_entity_poly.pdbx_strand_id
1 'polypeptide(L)'
;MSLHKIIYDTDPGVDDSMALVFQVLHPDIELLGVTSVFGNATIDTTTRNALYLAGRFAPGVPVARGAAAPLRRPAPEPLGGIHGDDGLGNTGLSLSVDVAHAPNLDARPAHRFIIDTVRAHPHEVTLLAVGPLTNLAHVLAEDPEVATLVKQVVIMGGAFGTAGVLGNVSPAAEANIFGDPDAADIVMSASWPLAIVGLDVTQNTIMTTEYLAALRDDAGDVGRFVWDVSRHYEAFHCASAGLAGIYVHDSSAVAYVVAPQLYKTRTGPVRVLTGGIAVGETIQKPATMTVPAPDWDGRPPRDVCVGVDADAMLALYRKTLIG
;
A
#
# COMPACT_ATOMS: atom_id res chain seq x y z
N MET A 1 -11.52 17.60 -14.79
CA MET A 1 -11.46 16.18 -14.43
C MET A 1 -11.78 16.08 -12.94
N SER A 2 -12.50 15.07 -12.47
CA SER A 2 -12.80 14.92 -11.04
C SER A 2 -11.56 14.40 -10.33
N LEU A 3 -11.09 15.09 -9.29
CA LEU A 3 -9.95 14.67 -8.48
C LEU A 3 -10.27 13.36 -7.73
N HIS A 4 -9.29 12.46 -7.67
CA HIS A 4 -9.30 11.30 -6.80
C HIS A 4 -8.92 11.74 -5.38
N LYS A 5 -9.91 11.83 -4.49
CA LYS A 5 -9.70 12.08 -3.06
C LYS A 5 -9.17 10.81 -2.40
N ILE A 6 -7.94 10.86 -1.89
CA ILE A 6 -7.25 9.67 -1.34
C ILE A 6 -6.93 9.90 0.14
N ILE A 7 -7.20 8.90 0.96
CA ILE A 7 -6.50 8.70 2.23
C ILE A 7 -5.50 7.57 2.01
N TYR A 8 -4.23 7.84 2.30
CA TYR A 8 -3.13 6.91 2.09
C TYR A 8 -2.76 6.22 3.41
N ASP A 9 -3.10 4.94 3.54
CA ASP A 9 -2.80 4.10 4.71
C ASP A 9 -1.53 3.27 4.44
N THR A 10 -0.46 3.57 5.16
CA THR A 10 0.92 3.22 4.78
C THR A 10 1.77 2.95 6.02
N ASP A 11 2.84 2.19 5.86
CA ASP A 11 3.85 1.89 6.86
C ASP A 11 5.24 2.33 6.37
N PRO A 12 5.50 3.65 6.19
CA PRO A 12 6.48 4.13 5.24
C PRO A 12 7.85 3.44 5.25
N GLY A 13 8.00 2.55 4.27
CA GLY A 13 9.21 1.99 3.73
C GLY A 13 9.68 2.75 2.49
N VAL A 14 10.70 2.19 1.83
CA VAL A 14 11.25 2.72 0.57
C VAL A 14 10.20 2.88 -0.53
N ASP A 15 9.46 1.83 -0.87
CA ASP A 15 8.42 1.81 -1.90
C ASP A 15 7.18 2.63 -1.53
N ASP A 16 6.78 2.65 -0.24
CA ASP A 16 5.74 3.58 0.23
C ASP A 16 6.11 5.04 -0.03
N SER A 17 7.38 5.40 0.25
CA SER A 17 7.84 6.77 0.07
C SER A 17 7.82 7.20 -1.40
N MET A 18 8.11 6.27 -2.31
CA MET A 18 7.98 6.45 -3.75
C MET A 18 6.51 6.61 -4.17
N ALA A 19 5.60 5.80 -3.60
CA ALA A 19 4.18 5.89 -3.86
C ALA A 19 3.55 7.19 -3.33
N LEU A 20 4.00 7.71 -2.17
CA LEU A 20 3.59 9.02 -1.66
C LEU A 20 3.97 10.13 -2.62
N VAL A 21 5.23 10.15 -3.07
CA VAL A 21 5.71 11.14 -4.04
C VAL A 21 4.91 11.07 -5.35
N PHE A 22 4.62 9.86 -5.84
CA PHE A 22 3.81 9.67 -7.04
C PHE A 22 2.40 10.25 -6.87
N GLN A 23 1.75 10.00 -5.72
CA GLN A 23 0.42 10.56 -5.42
C GLN A 23 0.43 12.08 -5.39
N VAL A 24 1.40 12.66 -4.69
CA VAL A 24 1.51 14.11 -4.47
C VAL A 24 1.74 14.88 -5.77
N LEU A 25 2.47 14.30 -6.72
CA LEU A 25 2.77 14.94 -8.00
C LEU A 25 1.70 14.66 -9.07
N HIS A 26 0.79 13.72 -8.87
CA HIS A 26 -0.22 13.39 -9.86
C HIS A 26 -1.32 14.47 -9.91
N PRO A 27 -1.59 15.08 -11.08
CA PRO A 27 -2.50 16.22 -11.18
C PRO A 27 -3.96 15.88 -10.88
N ASP A 28 -4.34 14.61 -11.00
CA ASP A 28 -5.69 14.13 -10.73
C ASP A 28 -5.88 13.58 -9.31
N ILE A 29 -4.89 13.68 -8.41
CA ILE A 29 -4.99 13.20 -7.02
C ILE A 29 -5.10 14.37 -6.05
N GLU A 30 -6.05 14.28 -5.12
CA GLU A 30 -6.16 15.12 -3.93
C GLU A 30 -5.88 14.24 -2.71
N LEU A 31 -4.69 14.38 -2.12
CA LEU A 31 -4.30 13.63 -0.93
C LEU A 31 -4.90 14.30 0.32
N LEU A 32 -5.93 13.70 0.89
CA LEU A 32 -6.66 14.24 2.06
C LEU A 32 -5.92 14.03 3.38
N GLY A 33 -5.11 12.97 3.45
CA GLY A 33 -4.37 12.61 4.66
C GLY A 33 -3.57 11.32 4.49
N VAL A 34 -2.59 11.15 5.37
CA VAL A 34 -1.80 9.93 5.48
C VAL A 34 -2.09 9.29 6.83
N THR A 35 -2.31 7.98 6.86
CA THR A 35 -2.43 7.20 8.09
C THR A 35 -1.26 6.24 8.20
N SER A 36 -0.54 6.28 9.32
CA SER A 36 0.57 5.35 9.55
C SER A 36 0.09 4.06 10.20
N VAL A 37 0.72 2.93 9.86
CA VAL A 37 0.55 1.63 10.53
C VAL A 37 1.93 0.99 10.76
N PHE A 38 2.00 -0.04 11.62
CA PHE A 38 3.18 -0.90 11.70
C PHE A 38 3.31 -1.75 10.42
N GLY A 39 4.50 -2.27 10.14
CA GLY A 39 4.74 -3.20 9.03
C GLY A 39 6.23 -3.28 8.71
N ASN A 40 6.68 -2.54 7.69
CA ASN A 40 8.07 -2.38 7.31
C ASN A 40 8.96 -1.94 8.49
N ALA A 41 8.40 -1.15 9.41
CA ALA A 41 9.02 -0.80 10.69
C ALA A 41 7.98 -0.70 11.83
N THR A 42 8.44 -0.36 13.03
CA THR A 42 7.55 -0.03 14.15
C THR A 42 6.67 1.18 13.82
N ILE A 43 5.50 1.27 14.45
CA ILE A 43 4.60 2.43 14.29
C ILE A 43 5.27 3.78 14.58
N ASP A 44 6.24 3.81 15.49
CA ASP A 44 6.95 5.06 15.82
C ASP A 44 7.86 5.49 14.68
N THR A 45 8.55 4.54 14.05
CA THR A 45 9.36 4.78 12.85
C THR A 45 8.48 5.16 11.66
N THR A 46 7.40 4.40 11.39
CA THR A 46 6.53 4.66 10.23
C THR A 46 5.79 5.99 10.37
N THR A 47 5.36 6.37 11.59
CA THR A 47 4.76 7.69 11.84
C THR A 47 5.77 8.82 11.65
N ARG A 48 6.99 8.69 12.17
CA ARG A 48 8.07 9.67 11.95
C ARG A 48 8.35 9.86 10.46
N ASN A 49 8.45 8.76 9.72
CA ASN A 49 8.70 8.76 8.29
C ASN A 49 7.54 9.40 7.52
N ALA A 50 6.28 9.06 7.85
CA ALA A 50 5.09 9.69 7.26
C ALA A 50 5.08 11.21 7.48
N LEU A 51 5.36 11.67 8.70
CA LEU A 51 5.43 13.11 9.03
C LEU A 51 6.53 13.82 8.25
N TYR A 52 7.73 13.22 8.16
CA TYR A 52 8.84 13.75 7.38
C TYR A 52 8.47 13.87 5.89
N LEU A 53 7.94 12.79 5.30
CA LEU A 53 7.60 12.73 3.88
C LEU A 53 6.47 13.71 3.53
N ALA A 54 5.39 13.72 4.32
CA ALA A 54 4.30 14.67 4.14
C ALA A 54 4.79 16.12 4.35
N GLY A 55 5.62 16.38 5.36
CA GLY A 55 6.19 17.71 5.58
C GLY A 55 7.08 18.19 4.43
N ARG A 56 7.82 17.28 3.79
CA ARG A 56 8.71 17.59 2.67
C ARG A 56 7.98 17.73 1.34
N PHE A 57 7.07 16.80 1.02
CA PHE A 57 6.48 16.69 -0.31
C PHE A 57 5.01 17.15 -0.37
N ALA A 58 4.26 16.98 0.71
CA ALA A 58 2.82 17.26 0.77
C ALA A 58 2.46 18.28 1.88
N PRO A 59 3.06 19.49 1.89
CA PRO A 59 2.87 20.43 2.99
C PRO A 59 1.39 20.77 3.18
N GLY A 60 0.91 20.62 4.42
CA GLY A 60 -0.49 20.83 4.79
C GLY A 60 -1.34 19.56 4.81
N VAL A 61 -0.86 18.43 4.29
CA VAL A 61 -1.55 17.14 4.41
C VAL A 61 -1.36 16.59 5.83
N PRO A 62 -2.46 16.27 6.56
CA PRO A 62 -2.38 15.73 7.91
C PRO A 62 -1.88 14.28 7.91
N VAL A 63 -1.20 13.89 8.98
CA VAL A 63 -0.75 12.53 9.26
C VAL A 63 -1.38 12.06 10.56
N ALA A 64 -2.13 10.95 10.53
CA ALA A 64 -2.75 10.38 11.72
C ALA A 64 -2.07 9.05 12.09
N ARG A 65 -1.63 8.93 13.35
CA ARG A 65 -0.98 7.71 13.86
C ARG A 65 -1.99 6.59 14.05
N GLY A 66 -1.70 5.40 13.51
CA GLY A 66 -2.56 4.22 13.59
C GLY A 66 -2.07 3.12 14.51
N ALA A 67 -2.39 1.89 14.14
CA ALA A 67 -2.16 0.70 14.94
C ALA A 67 -0.67 0.39 15.11
N ALA A 68 -0.30 -0.09 16.31
CA ALA A 68 1.06 -0.46 16.68
C ALA A 68 1.37 -1.96 16.51
N ALA A 69 0.33 -2.78 16.42
CA ALA A 69 0.42 -4.24 16.38
C ALA A 69 -0.82 -4.83 15.68
N PRO A 70 -0.73 -6.08 15.18
CA PRO A 70 -1.86 -6.80 14.60
C PRO A 70 -2.99 -7.03 15.63
N LEU A 71 -4.21 -7.25 15.15
CA LEU A 71 -5.40 -7.45 15.99
C LEU A 71 -5.27 -8.60 16.99
N ARG A 72 -4.59 -9.70 16.59
CA ARG A 72 -4.56 -10.96 17.36
C ARG A 72 -3.16 -11.54 17.54
N ARG A 73 -2.12 -10.83 17.12
CA ARG A 73 -0.72 -11.29 17.16
C ARG A 73 0.16 -10.21 17.81
N PRO A 74 1.30 -10.58 18.40
CA PRO A 74 2.28 -9.59 18.81
C PRO A 74 2.77 -8.79 17.60
N ALA A 75 3.24 -7.56 17.84
CA ALA A 75 3.89 -6.76 16.82
C ALA A 75 5.07 -7.55 16.23
N PRO A 76 5.23 -7.57 14.89
CA PRO A 76 6.40 -8.19 14.27
C PRO A 76 7.67 -7.38 14.55
N GLU A 77 8.81 -8.03 14.38
CA GLU A 77 10.09 -7.33 14.35
C GLU A 77 10.20 -6.47 13.07
N PRO A 78 10.84 -5.28 13.13
CA PRO A 78 11.04 -4.42 11.96
C PRO A 78 11.83 -5.11 10.82
N LEU A 79 11.51 -4.76 9.57
CA LEU A 79 12.14 -5.31 8.37
C LEU A 79 13.35 -4.49 7.91
N GLY A 80 14.28 -4.18 8.82
CA GLY A 80 15.45 -3.33 8.55
C GLY A 80 16.38 -3.87 7.45
N GLY A 81 16.41 -5.19 7.27
CA GLY A 81 17.16 -5.83 6.17
C GLY A 81 16.63 -5.47 4.77
N ILE A 82 15.36 -5.05 4.66
CA ILE A 82 14.69 -4.73 3.39
C ILE A 82 14.59 -3.22 3.19
N HIS A 83 14.12 -2.47 4.20
CA HIS A 83 13.85 -1.03 4.06
C HIS A 83 14.88 -0.13 4.78
N GLY A 84 15.91 -0.71 5.39
CA GLY A 84 16.87 -0.01 6.24
C GLY A 84 16.37 0.16 7.68
N ASP A 85 17.28 0.44 8.60
CA ASP A 85 16.95 0.58 10.04
C ASP A 85 16.08 1.82 10.31
N ASP A 86 16.20 2.82 9.43
CA ASP A 86 15.37 4.02 9.43
C ASP A 86 14.06 3.86 8.64
N GLY A 87 13.86 2.76 7.92
CA GLY A 87 12.74 2.52 7.00
C GLY A 87 12.81 3.30 5.68
N LEU A 88 13.85 4.11 5.46
CA LEU A 88 14.03 4.95 4.26
C LEU A 88 15.39 4.70 3.58
N GLY A 89 15.81 3.44 3.59
CA GLY A 89 16.97 2.94 2.86
C GLY A 89 18.32 3.33 3.44
N ASN A 90 18.40 3.72 4.72
CA ASN A 90 19.63 4.15 5.38
C ASN A 90 20.37 5.27 4.62
N THR A 91 19.61 6.18 4.05
CA THR A 91 20.09 7.24 3.16
C THR A 91 20.93 8.33 3.86
N GLY A 92 21.00 8.29 5.20
CA GLY A 92 21.64 9.34 6.00
C GLY A 92 20.81 10.63 6.07
N LEU A 93 19.52 10.56 5.71
CA LEU A 93 18.60 11.68 5.85
C LEU A 93 18.52 12.12 7.31
N SER A 94 18.51 13.44 7.54
CA SER A 94 18.22 13.98 8.87
C SER A 94 16.73 13.85 9.16
N LEU A 95 16.34 12.70 9.71
CA LEU A 95 14.97 12.43 10.14
C LEU A 95 14.66 13.04 11.51
N SER A 96 15.17 14.25 11.77
CA SER A 96 14.97 14.98 13.03
C SER A 96 13.55 15.56 13.12
N VAL A 97 12.56 14.69 13.13
CA VAL A 97 11.15 15.03 13.37
C VAL A 97 10.86 14.83 14.85
N ASP A 98 10.56 15.92 15.56
CA ASP A 98 9.90 15.84 16.85
C ASP A 98 8.42 15.48 16.63
N VAL A 99 8.13 14.18 16.64
CA VAL A 99 6.80 13.64 16.33
C VAL A 99 5.72 14.28 17.20
N ALA A 100 6.00 14.53 18.48
CA ALA A 100 5.00 15.06 19.43
C ALA A 100 4.58 16.50 19.10
N HIS A 101 5.41 17.25 18.39
CA HIS A 101 5.17 18.64 18.02
C HIS A 101 5.15 18.87 16.51
N ALA A 102 5.06 17.80 15.72
CA ALA A 102 5.02 17.92 14.27
C ALA A 102 3.73 18.65 13.84
N PRO A 103 3.83 19.72 13.03
CA PRO A 103 2.69 20.60 12.74
C PRO A 103 1.58 19.93 11.93
N ASN A 104 1.91 18.85 11.22
CA ASN A 104 0.98 18.06 10.41
C ASN A 104 0.49 16.79 11.12
N LEU A 105 0.84 16.56 12.40
CA LEU A 105 0.27 15.44 13.16
C LEU A 105 -1.21 15.74 13.51
N ASP A 106 -2.11 14.89 13.05
CA ASP A 106 -3.52 14.93 13.47
C ASP A 106 -3.66 14.31 14.87
N ALA A 107 -4.47 14.95 15.71
CA ALA A 107 -4.70 14.49 17.08
C ALA A 107 -5.53 13.20 17.15
N ARG A 108 -6.30 12.89 16.10
CA ARG A 108 -7.13 11.68 16.04
C ARG A 108 -6.28 10.46 15.71
N PRO A 109 -6.61 9.27 16.25
CA PRO A 109 -6.03 8.04 15.75
C PRO A 109 -6.50 7.77 14.31
N ALA A 110 -5.70 7.03 13.54
CA ALA A 110 -5.92 6.78 12.10
C ALA A 110 -7.35 6.35 11.76
N HIS A 111 -7.93 5.39 12.49
CA HIS A 111 -9.29 4.90 12.21
C HIS A 111 -10.37 5.98 12.39
N ARG A 112 -10.25 6.83 13.42
CA ARG A 112 -11.17 7.97 13.62
C ARG A 112 -10.98 9.04 12.55
N PHE A 113 -9.72 9.33 12.18
CA PHE A 113 -9.41 10.23 11.07
C PHE A 113 -10.09 9.75 9.77
N ILE A 114 -9.97 8.45 9.46
CA ILE A 114 -10.61 7.85 8.28
C ILE A 114 -12.14 7.99 8.36
N ILE A 115 -12.76 7.59 9.47
CA ILE A 115 -14.23 7.63 9.64
C ILE A 115 -14.76 9.05 9.44
N ASP A 116 -14.19 10.02 10.14
CA ASP A 116 -14.62 11.42 10.07
C ASP A 116 -14.47 11.97 8.65
N THR A 117 -13.35 11.68 7.99
CA THR A 117 -13.05 12.18 6.64
C THR A 117 -13.96 11.56 5.60
N VAL A 118 -14.22 10.25 5.66
CA VAL A 118 -15.16 9.57 4.76
C VAL A 118 -16.59 10.08 4.97
N ARG A 119 -17.01 10.32 6.22
CA ARG A 119 -18.34 10.87 6.51
C ARG A 119 -18.50 12.32 6.05
N ALA A 120 -17.43 13.11 6.05
CA ALA A 120 -17.43 14.45 5.48
C ALA A 120 -17.49 14.46 3.95
N HIS A 121 -17.09 13.36 3.30
CA HIS A 121 -16.98 13.21 1.84
C HIS A 121 -17.58 11.88 1.36
N PRO A 122 -18.88 11.62 1.62
CA PRO A 122 -19.49 10.33 1.33
C PRO A 122 -19.45 10.02 -0.17
N HIS A 123 -19.01 8.81 -0.50
CA HIS A 123 -18.83 8.26 -1.84
C HIS A 123 -17.75 8.94 -2.69
N GLU A 124 -16.92 9.78 -2.10
CA GLU A 124 -15.83 10.49 -2.80
C GLU A 124 -14.43 9.95 -2.45
N VAL A 125 -14.24 9.44 -1.22
CA VAL A 125 -12.94 9.05 -0.69
C VAL A 125 -12.55 7.63 -1.11
N THR A 126 -11.40 7.50 -1.75
CA THR A 126 -10.69 6.24 -1.95
C THR A 126 -9.74 6.00 -0.77
N LEU A 127 -9.84 4.83 -0.15
CA LEU A 127 -8.84 4.37 0.83
C LEU A 127 -7.78 3.57 0.07
N LEU A 128 -6.57 4.10 -0.03
CA LEU A 128 -5.43 3.42 -0.63
C LEU A 128 -4.58 2.83 0.50
N ALA A 129 -4.69 1.52 0.72
CA ALA A 129 -3.99 0.83 1.80
C ALA A 129 -2.83 0.01 1.23
N VAL A 130 -1.61 0.34 1.63
CA VAL A 130 -0.38 -0.31 1.17
C VAL A 130 0.46 -0.90 2.30
N GLY A 131 -0.07 -0.89 3.52
CA GLY A 131 0.47 -1.61 4.67
C GLY A 131 -0.50 -2.65 5.24
N PRO A 132 -0.20 -3.23 6.41
CA PRO A 132 -1.13 -4.09 7.15
C PRO A 132 -2.48 -3.42 7.42
N LEU A 133 -3.57 -4.14 7.11
CA LEU A 133 -4.94 -3.60 7.03
C LEU A 133 -5.61 -3.31 8.38
N THR A 134 -4.82 -3.23 9.46
CA THR A 134 -5.26 -3.12 10.85
C THR A 134 -6.06 -1.84 11.10
N ASN A 135 -5.62 -0.71 10.52
CA ASN A 135 -6.35 0.56 10.63
C ASN A 135 -7.76 0.45 10.03
N LEU A 136 -7.88 -0.14 8.84
CA LEU A 136 -9.16 -0.36 8.17
C LEU A 136 -10.05 -1.36 8.93
N ALA A 137 -9.47 -2.39 9.55
CA ALA A 137 -10.24 -3.28 10.42
C ALA A 137 -10.76 -2.56 11.68
N HIS A 138 -10.00 -1.63 12.25
CA HIS A 138 -10.48 -0.76 13.34
C HIS A 138 -11.60 0.18 12.87
N VAL A 139 -11.51 0.73 11.65
CA VAL A 139 -12.59 1.52 11.05
C VAL A 139 -13.89 0.71 11.02
N LEU A 140 -13.83 -0.52 10.50
CA LEU A 140 -14.99 -1.42 10.42
C LEU A 140 -15.52 -1.86 11.79
N ALA A 141 -14.63 -2.08 12.76
CA ALA A 141 -15.01 -2.49 14.10
C ALA A 141 -15.76 -1.37 14.85
N GLU A 142 -15.39 -0.13 14.58
CA GLU A 142 -15.96 1.04 15.25
C GLU A 142 -17.22 1.57 14.55
N ASP A 143 -17.20 1.62 13.21
CA ASP A 143 -18.28 2.15 12.40
C ASP A 143 -18.48 1.31 11.12
N PRO A 144 -19.17 0.15 11.22
CA PRO A 144 -19.37 -0.73 10.07
C PRO A 144 -20.11 -0.06 8.89
N GLU A 145 -20.97 0.92 9.16
CA GLU A 145 -21.76 1.60 8.12
C GLU A 145 -20.90 2.49 7.22
N VAL A 146 -19.73 2.94 7.71
CA VAL A 146 -18.80 3.77 6.92
C VAL A 146 -18.34 3.07 5.64
N ALA A 147 -18.32 1.73 5.63
CA ALA A 147 -17.97 0.95 4.44
C ALA A 147 -18.90 1.23 3.26
N THR A 148 -20.16 1.61 3.52
CA THR A 148 -21.12 1.98 2.47
C THR A 148 -20.86 3.37 1.90
N LEU A 149 -20.12 4.21 2.62
CA LEU A 149 -19.79 5.60 2.26
C LEU A 149 -18.42 5.69 1.58
N VAL A 150 -17.55 4.69 1.67
CA VAL A 150 -16.27 4.67 0.96
C VAL A 150 -16.51 4.54 -0.54
N LYS A 151 -15.85 5.36 -1.36
CA LYS A 151 -15.93 5.27 -2.83
C LYS A 151 -15.38 3.93 -3.29
N GLN A 152 -14.17 3.60 -2.82
CA GLN A 152 -13.49 2.34 -3.09
C GLN A 152 -12.32 2.16 -2.10
N VAL A 153 -11.99 0.91 -1.81
CA VAL A 153 -10.72 0.52 -1.19
C VAL A 153 -9.81 -0.09 -2.25
N VAL A 154 -8.56 0.36 -2.31
CA VAL A 154 -7.51 -0.26 -3.15
C VAL A 154 -6.41 -0.74 -2.22
N ILE A 155 -6.10 -2.03 -2.30
CA ILE A 155 -5.11 -2.69 -1.44
C ILE A 155 -3.89 -3.04 -2.28
N MET A 156 -2.69 -2.63 -1.83
CA MET A 156 -1.47 -3.33 -2.22
C MET A 156 -1.28 -4.50 -1.25
N GLY A 157 -1.35 -5.73 -1.76
CA GLY A 157 -1.13 -6.91 -0.94
C GLY A 157 -1.75 -8.18 -1.50
N GLY A 158 -1.34 -9.31 -0.92
CA GLY A 158 -1.77 -10.64 -1.33
C GLY A 158 -0.97 -11.22 -2.50
N ALA A 159 -1.04 -12.55 -2.61
CA ALA A 159 -0.50 -13.33 -3.71
C ALA A 159 -1.53 -14.42 -4.08
N PHE A 160 -1.99 -14.43 -5.33
CA PHE A 160 -3.09 -15.27 -5.81
C PHE A 160 -2.62 -16.41 -6.71
N GLY A 161 -1.31 -16.64 -6.81
CA GLY A 161 -0.74 -17.77 -7.55
C GLY A 161 -0.85 -17.65 -9.07
N THR A 162 -1.30 -16.52 -9.61
CA THR A 162 -1.40 -16.35 -11.06
C THR A 162 0.00 -16.29 -11.66
N ALA A 163 0.17 -17.00 -12.78
CA ALA A 163 1.47 -17.22 -13.41
C ALA A 163 2.55 -17.84 -12.48
N GLY A 164 2.15 -18.49 -11.38
CA GLY A 164 3.08 -19.14 -10.44
C GLY A 164 3.73 -18.20 -9.43
N VAL A 165 3.23 -16.96 -9.28
CA VAL A 165 3.73 -16.02 -8.27
C VAL A 165 3.40 -16.52 -6.86
N LEU A 166 4.41 -16.53 -6.00
CA LEU A 166 4.31 -16.94 -4.60
C LEU A 166 4.29 -15.71 -3.67
N GLY A 167 4.03 -15.94 -2.39
CA GLY A 167 4.25 -14.92 -1.36
C GLY A 167 5.73 -14.51 -1.22
N ASN A 168 5.97 -13.34 -0.63
CA ASN A 168 7.31 -12.78 -0.41
C ASN A 168 7.82 -12.95 1.04
N VAL A 169 6.93 -13.28 2.00
CA VAL A 169 7.32 -13.63 3.39
C VAL A 169 7.40 -15.14 3.57
N SER A 170 6.48 -15.86 2.96
CA SER A 170 6.50 -17.32 2.85
C SER A 170 6.02 -17.70 1.45
N PRO A 171 6.15 -18.97 1.02
CA PRO A 171 5.58 -19.39 -0.26
C PRO A 171 4.09 -19.08 -0.41
N ALA A 172 3.34 -18.95 0.69
CA ALA A 172 1.91 -18.73 0.69
C ALA A 172 1.49 -17.26 0.87
N ALA A 173 2.29 -16.44 1.55
CA ALA A 173 1.84 -15.16 2.09
C ALA A 173 2.68 -13.96 1.66
N GLU A 174 1.96 -12.90 1.30
CA GLU A 174 2.50 -11.57 1.06
C GLU A 174 2.60 -10.79 2.38
N ALA A 175 3.59 -9.90 2.50
CA ALA A 175 3.96 -9.17 3.72
C ALA A 175 2.83 -8.42 4.42
N ASN A 176 2.06 -7.59 3.71
CA ASN A 176 0.98 -6.81 4.31
C ASN A 176 -0.14 -7.70 4.84
N ILE A 177 -0.51 -8.73 4.07
CA ILE A 177 -1.52 -9.71 4.51
C ILE A 177 -0.99 -10.58 5.65
N PHE A 178 0.28 -10.97 5.63
CA PHE A 178 0.94 -11.71 6.71
C PHE A 178 1.09 -10.87 7.99
N GLY A 179 1.24 -9.54 7.84
CA GLY A 179 1.33 -8.59 8.94
C GLY A 179 0.09 -8.61 9.82
N ASP A 180 -1.11 -8.61 9.23
CA ASP A 180 -2.35 -8.88 9.96
C ASP A 180 -3.40 -9.66 9.14
N PRO A 181 -3.31 -11.01 9.13
CA PRO A 181 -4.23 -11.87 8.40
C PRO A 181 -5.68 -11.75 8.86
N ASP A 182 -5.90 -11.45 10.15
CA ASP A 182 -7.24 -11.31 10.71
C ASP A 182 -7.88 -10.00 10.24
N ALA A 183 -7.13 -8.90 10.27
CA ALA A 183 -7.58 -7.64 9.70
C ALA A 183 -7.85 -7.78 8.20
N ALA A 184 -6.99 -8.50 7.47
CA ALA A 184 -7.16 -8.72 6.05
C ALA A 184 -8.44 -9.52 5.70
N ASP A 185 -8.74 -10.62 6.42
CA ASP A 185 -10.00 -11.37 6.19
C ASP A 185 -11.23 -10.51 6.49
N ILE A 186 -11.18 -9.67 7.54
CA ILE A 186 -12.25 -8.71 7.88
C ILE A 186 -12.44 -7.69 6.74
N VAL A 187 -11.36 -7.02 6.32
CA VAL A 187 -11.36 -5.93 5.33
C VAL A 187 -11.80 -6.42 3.95
N MET A 188 -11.31 -7.58 3.50
CA MET A 188 -11.70 -8.16 2.22
C MET A 188 -13.15 -8.68 2.19
N SER A 189 -13.82 -8.68 3.35
CA SER A 189 -15.19 -9.18 3.50
C SER A 189 -16.23 -8.09 3.71
N ALA A 190 -15.79 -6.87 3.98
CA ALA A 190 -16.67 -5.74 4.20
C ALA A 190 -17.41 -5.30 2.91
N SER A 191 -18.49 -4.56 3.07
CA SER A 191 -19.42 -4.21 1.99
C SER A 191 -18.90 -3.15 1.00
N TRP A 192 -17.73 -2.56 1.22
CA TRP A 192 -17.16 -1.55 0.31
C TRP A 192 -16.74 -2.15 -1.05
N PRO A 193 -16.73 -1.34 -2.13
CA PRO A 193 -16.04 -1.68 -3.37
C PRO A 193 -14.54 -1.87 -3.10
N LEU A 194 -13.94 -2.95 -3.60
CA LEU A 194 -12.56 -3.28 -3.26
C LEU A 194 -11.80 -3.90 -4.44
N ALA A 195 -10.63 -3.33 -4.72
CA ALA A 195 -9.65 -3.89 -5.65
C ALA A 195 -8.34 -4.25 -4.93
N ILE A 196 -7.69 -5.31 -5.41
CA ILE A 196 -6.46 -5.86 -4.85
C ILE A 196 -5.37 -5.86 -5.92
N VAL A 197 -4.27 -5.19 -5.64
CA VAL A 197 -3.07 -5.11 -6.45
C VAL A 197 -1.99 -5.94 -5.74
N GLY A 198 -2.02 -7.26 -5.99
CA GLY A 198 -1.12 -8.23 -5.35
C GLY A 198 0.18 -8.47 -6.11
N LEU A 199 1.03 -9.33 -5.53
CA LEU A 199 2.35 -9.69 -6.07
C LEU A 199 2.29 -10.15 -7.53
N ASP A 200 1.20 -10.82 -7.89
CA ASP A 200 0.85 -11.29 -9.23
C ASP A 200 1.03 -10.27 -10.35
N VAL A 201 0.84 -8.98 -10.04
CA VAL A 201 1.04 -7.88 -11.00
C VAL A 201 2.19 -6.96 -10.62
N THR A 202 2.44 -6.76 -9.32
CA THR A 202 3.50 -5.84 -8.89
C THR A 202 4.89 -6.38 -9.20
N GLN A 203 5.09 -7.70 -9.18
CA GLN A 203 6.38 -8.30 -9.55
C GLN A 203 6.62 -8.33 -11.06
N ASN A 204 5.59 -8.13 -11.89
CA ASN A 204 5.75 -7.98 -13.34
C ASN A 204 6.21 -6.58 -13.73
N THR A 205 6.14 -5.62 -12.80
CA THR A 205 6.56 -4.23 -13.04
C THR A 205 7.87 -3.99 -12.31
N ILE A 206 8.93 -3.72 -13.07
CA ILE A 206 10.29 -3.58 -12.56
C ILE A 206 10.82 -2.19 -12.92
N MET A 207 11.24 -1.44 -11.92
CA MET A 207 12.09 -0.27 -12.14
C MET A 207 13.54 -0.73 -12.15
N THR A 208 14.12 -0.84 -13.34
CA THR A 208 15.53 -1.24 -13.49
C THR A 208 16.47 -0.19 -12.93
N THR A 209 17.72 -0.57 -12.66
CA THR A 209 18.77 0.38 -12.26
C THR A 209 18.89 1.54 -13.25
N GLU A 210 18.82 1.27 -14.55
CA GLU A 210 18.89 2.28 -15.60
C GLU A 210 17.67 3.20 -15.59
N TYR A 211 16.47 2.65 -15.37
CA TYR A 211 15.25 3.44 -15.24
C TYR A 211 15.32 4.40 -14.05
N LEU A 212 15.78 3.91 -12.89
CA LEU A 212 15.96 4.72 -11.68
C LEU A 212 17.05 5.79 -11.89
N ALA A 213 18.14 5.47 -12.59
CA ALA A 213 19.20 6.43 -12.91
C ALA A 213 18.68 7.54 -13.84
N ALA A 214 17.88 7.19 -14.85
CA ALA A 214 17.24 8.17 -15.71
C ALA A 214 16.24 9.05 -14.94
N LEU A 215 15.48 8.50 -13.99
CA LEU A 215 14.63 9.31 -13.11
C LEU A 215 15.44 10.29 -12.25
N ARG A 216 16.56 9.85 -11.68
CA ARG A 216 17.47 10.71 -10.90
C ARG A 216 17.88 11.95 -11.68
N ASP A 217 18.23 11.75 -12.95
CA ASP A 217 18.79 12.80 -13.80
C ASP A 217 17.71 13.74 -14.34
N ASP A 218 16.50 13.23 -14.58
CA ASP A 218 15.44 13.99 -15.26
C ASP A 218 14.38 14.60 -14.33
N ALA A 219 14.16 14.05 -13.13
CA ALA A 219 13.08 14.48 -12.21
C ALA A 219 13.57 15.36 -11.05
N GLY A 220 14.73 16.03 -11.20
CA GLY A 220 15.22 17.02 -10.25
C GLY A 220 15.41 16.49 -8.82
N ASP A 221 14.90 17.22 -7.82
CA ASP A 221 15.03 16.82 -6.41
C ASP A 221 14.28 15.54 -6.06
N VAL A 222 13.10 15.37 -6.67
CA VAL A 222 12.28 14.19 -6.49
C VAL A 222 12.96 12.95 -7.08
N GLY A 223 13.52 13.08 -8.28
CA GLY A 223 14.29 12.01 -8.91
C GLY A 223 15.47 11.56 -8.05
N ARG A 224 16.22 12.52 -7.48
CA ARG A 224 17.32 12.21 -6.55
C ARG A 224 16.84 11.53 -5.29
N PHE A 225 15.75 12.00 -4.68
CA PHE A 225 15.15 11.36 -3.52
C PHE A 225 14.79 9.90 -3.81
N VAL A 226 14.07 9.62 -4.90
CA VAL A 226 13.68 8.26 -5.32
C VAL A 226 14.91 7.39 -5.53
N TRP A 227 15.94 7.92 -6.21
CA TRP A 227 17.20 7.21 -6.39
C TRP A 227 17.86 6.85 -5.07
N ASP A 228 17.99 7.81 -4.16
CA ASP A 228 18.69 7.62 -2.88
C ASP A 228 17.99 6.56 -2.01
N VAL A 229 16.67 6.69 -1.80
CA VAL A 229 15.92 5.73 -0.95
C VAL A 229 15.89 4.32 -1.54
N SER A 230 15.94 4.19 -2.87
CA SER A 230 15.85 2.88 -3.52
C SER A 230 17.13 2.05 -3.45
N ARG A 231 18.29 2.63 -3.09
CA ARG A 231 19.58 1.91 -3.21
C ARG A 231 19.66 0.67 -2.33
N HIS A 232 19.24 0.79 -1.06
CA HIS A 232 19.22 -0.33 -0.12
C HIS A 232 18.21 -1.40 -0.56
N TYR A 233 17.05 -0.97 -1.05
CA TYR A 233 15.99 -1.85 -1.54
C TYR A 233 16.38 -2.62 -2.81
N GLU A 234 17.09 -1.97 -3.73
CA GLU A 234 17.67 -2.60 -4.92
C GLU A 234 18.75 -3.62 -4.56
N ALA A 235 19.61 -3.32 -3.58
CA ALA A 235 20.60 -4.27 -3.10
C ALA A 235 19.94 -5.54 -2.51
N PHE A 236 18.85 -5.39 -1.77
CA PHE A 236 18.04 -6.52 -1.30
C PHE A 236 17.49 -7.36 -2.46
N HIS A 237 16.86 -6.73 -3.45
CA HIS A 237 16.28 -7.43 -4.61
C HIS A 237 17.34 -8.11 -5.48
N CYS A 238 18.51 -7.50 -5.64
CA CYS A 238 19.64 -8.11 -6.32
C CYS A 238 20.08 -9.39 -5.60
N ALA A 239 20.18 -9.37 -4.27
CA ALA A 239 20.61 -10.52 -3.48
C ALA A 239 19.54 -11.63 -3.38
N SER A 240 18.26 -11.26 -3.24
CA SER A 240 17.17 -12.21 -2.99
C SER A 240 16.54 -12.78 -4.28
N ALA A 241 16.50 -12.00 -5.35
CA ALA A 241 15.80 -12.34 -6.60
C ALA A 241 16.71 -12.30 -7.84
N GLY A 242 17.99 -11.92 -7.72
CA GLY A 242 18.87 -11.74 -8.87
C GLY A 242 18.43 -10.60 -9.80
N LEU A 243 17.64 -9.66 -9.27
CA LEU A 243 17.02 -8.58 -10.02
C LEU A 243 17.93 -7.36 -10.09
N ALA A 244 18.17 -6.83 -11.30
CA ALA A 244 18.85 -5.55 -11.52
C ALA A 244 17.85 -4.39 -11.49
N GLY A 245 17.31 -4.11 -10.30
CA GLY A 245 16.24 -3.15 -10.08
C GLY A 245 15.39 -3.50 -8.87
N ILE A 246 14.19 -2.94 -8.83
CA ILE A 246 13.20 -3.17 -7.77
C ILE A 246 11.85 -3.54 -8.37
N TYR A 247 11.09 -4.37 -7.66
CA TYR A 247 9.67 -4.55 -7.95
C TYR A 247 8.88 -3.31 -7.54
N VAL A 248 7.78 -3.05 -8.25
CA VAL A 248 6.95 -1.86 -8.04
C VAL A 248 5.66 -2.26 -7.33
N HIS A 249 5.71 -2.31 -6.00
CA HIS A 249 4.59 -2.68 -5.15
C HIS A 249 3.58 -1.54 -4.99
N ASP A 250 3.83 -0.61 -4.07
CA ASP A 250 2.85 0.40 -3.64
C ASP A 250 2.47 1.38 -4.75
N SER A 251 3.44 1.76 -5.59
CA SER A 251 3.20 2.63 -6.73
C SER A 251 2.28 1.99 -7.77
N SER A 252 2.18 0.65 -7.82
CA SER A 252 1.18 -0.04 -8.65
C SER A 252 -0.24 0.17 -8.13
N ALA A 253 -0.43 0.24 -6.81
CA ALA A 253 -1.74 0.52 -6.24
C ALA A 253 -2.16 1.97 -6.50
N VAL A 254 -1.23 2.93 -6.47
CA VAL A 254 -1.47 4.31 -6.92
C VAL A 254 -1.85 4.34 -8.40
N ALA A 255 -1.08 3.67 -9.27
CA ALA A 255 -1.36 3.62 -10.70
C ALA A 255 -2.73 3.01 -11.01
N TYR A 256 -3.15 1.98 -10.26
CA TYR A 256 -4.49 1.41 -10.41
C TYR A 256 -5.61 2.42 -10.12
N VAL A 257 -5.44 3.31 -9.13
CA VAL A 257 -6.45 4.34 -8.80
C VAL A 257 -6.67 5.32 -9.96
N VAL A 258 -5.59 5.77 -10.61
CA VAL A 258 -5.64 6.80 -11.67
C VAL A 258 -5.76 6.23 -13.08
N ALA A 259 -5.37 4.98 -13.27
CA ALA A 259 -5.33 4.33 -14.58
C ALA A 259 -5.71 2.84 -14.50
N PRO A 260 -6.92 2.50 -14.02
CA PRO A 260 -7.35 1.10 -13.85
C PRO A 260 -7.35 0.30 -15.15
N GLN A 261 -7.47 0.95 -16.31
CA GLN A 261 -7.39 0.33 -17.64
C GLN A 261 -6.03 -0.33 -17.94
N LEU A 262 -4.96 0.00 -17.19
CA LEU A 262 -3.66 -0.66 -17.32
C LEU A 262 -3.65 -2.06 -16.70
N TYR A 263 -4.70 -2.41 -15.95
CA TYR A 263 -4.80 -3.67 -15.22
C TYR A 263 -5.91 -4.55 -15.78
N LYS A 264 -5.66 -5.86 -15.78
CA LYS A 264 -6.68 -6.88 -16.00
C LYS A 264 -7.12 -7.41 -14.65
N THR A 265 -8.43 -7.39 -14.38
CA THR A 265 -8.98 -7.88 -13.12
C THR A 265 -9.73 -9.20 -13.29
N ARG A 266 -9.73 -9.98 -12.22
CA ARG A 266 -10.57 -11.16 -12.05
C ARG A 266 -11.46 -10.92 -10.83
N THR A 267 -12.77 -10.98 -11.03
CA THR A 267 -13.76 -10.71 -9.99
C THR A 267 -14.17 -11.98 -9.24
N GLY A 268 -14.34 -11.89 -7.93
CA GLY A 268 -14.86 -12.96 -7.08
C GLY A 268 -14.55 -12.74 -5.60
N PRO A 269 -15.27 -13.41 -4.67
CA PRO A 269 -14.99 -13.30 -3.24
C PRO A 269 -13.57 -13.80 -2.90
N VAL A 270 -12.99 -13.21 -1.86
CA VAL A 270 -11.64 -13.51 -1.37
C VAL A 270 -11.71 -13.92 0.11
N ARG A 271 -10.82 -14.84 0.49
CA ARG A 271 -10.55 -15.25 1.87
C ARG A 271 -9.08 -15.12 2.18
N VAL A 272 -8.79 -14.91 3.46
CA VAL A 272 -7.44 -14.95 4.01
C VAL A 272 -7.36 -16.05 5.05
N LEU A 273 -6.34 -16.90 4.97
CA LEU A 273 -6.06 -17.88 6.01
C LEU A 273 -5.47 -17.19 7.24
N THR A 274 -6.12 -17.30 8.39
CA THR A 274 -5.68 -16.65 9.65
C THR A 274 -4.83 -17.56 10.54
N GLY A 275 -4.54 -18.79 10.12
CA GLY A 275 -3.71 -19.72 10.88
C GLY A 275 -3.17 -20.87 10.04
N GLY A 276 -2.37 -21.73 10.68
CA GLY A 276 -1.70 -22.85 10.01
C GLY A 276 -0.45 -22.42 9.22
N ILE A 277 0.13 -23.37 8.48
CA ILE A 277 1.38 -23.17 7.73
C ILE A 277 1.28 -22.16 6.58
N ALA A 278 0.05 -21.88 6.13
CA ALA A 278 -0.26 -20.96 5.05
C ALA A 278 -0.98 -19.70 5.57
N VAL A 279 -0.73 -19.33 6.83
CA VAL A 279 -1.25 -18.07 7.40
C VAL A 279 -0.86 -16.88 6.52
N GLY A 280 -1.83 -16.03 6.19
CA GLY A 280 -1.70 -14.91 5.26
C GLY A 280 -1.95 -15.25 3.79
N GLU A 281 -2.25 -16.52 3.44
CA GLU A 281 -2.61 -16.90 2.06
C GLU A 281 -3.93 -16.24 1.64
N THR A 282 -3.89 -15.53 0.51
CA THR A 282 -5.06 -14.91 -0.13
C THR A 282 -5.61 -15.82 -1.21
N ILE A 283 -6.87 -16.25 -1.04
CA ILE A 283 -7.50 -17.21 -1.93
C ILE A 283 -8.77 -16.59 -2.50
N GLN A 284 -8.82 -16.45 -3.82
CA GLN A 284 -10.01 -16.01 -4.53
C GLN A 284 -10.79 -17.21 -5.05
N LYS A 285 -12.11 -17.18 -4.91
CA LYS A 285 -13.02 -17.99 -5.74
C LYS A 285 -13.47 -17.13 -6.92
N PRO A 286 -12.96 -17.33 -8.15
CA PRO A 286 -13.36 -16.51 -9.29
C PRO A 286 -14.85 -16.70 -9.61
N ALA A 287 -15.51 -15.66 -10.14
CA ALA A 287 -16.91 -15.72 -10.55
C ALA A 287 -17.18 -16.80 -11.63
N THR A 288 -16.15 -17.20 -12.37
CA THR A 288 -16.22 -18.29 -13.35
C THR A 288 -16.22 -19.69 -12.72
N MET A 289 -15.87 -19.81 -11.43
CA MET A 289 -15.89 -21.06 -10.69
C MET A 289 -17.29 -21.33 -10.11
N THR A 290 -18.03 -22.24 -10.75
CA THR A 290 -19.43 -22.54 -10.40
C THR A 290 -19.59 -23.56 -9.26
N VAL A 291 -18.51 -24.20 -8.82
CA VAL A 291 -18.54 -25.21 -7.74
C VAL A 291 -18.85 -24.52 -6.40
N PRO A 292 -19.74 -25.07 -5.55
CA PRO A 292 -19.99 -24.53 -4.22
C PRO A 292 -18.73 -24.49 -3.36
N ALA A 293 -18.55 -23.39 -2.63
CA ALA A 293 -17.45 -23.19 -1.69
C ALA A 293 -17.97 -22.32 -0.53
N PRO A 294 -18.58 -22.93 0.49
CA PRO A 294 -19.35 -22.23 1.53
C PRO A 294 -18.60 -21.12 2.26
N ASP A 295 -17.29 -21.26 2.40
CA ASP A 295 -16.39 -20.28 3.01
C ASP A 295 -16.25 -18.97 2.21
N TRP A 296 -16.54 -19.00 0.90
CA TRP A 296 -16.53 -17.86 -0.02
C TRP A 296 -17.94 -17.43 -0.41
N ASP A 297 -18.89 -18.37 -0.46
CA ASP A 297 -20.25 -18.13 -0.93
C ASP A 297 -20.96 -17.08 -0.05
N GLY A 298 -21.59 -16.09 -0.69
CA GLY A 298 -22.28 -14.99 -0.02
C GLY A 298 -21.41 -13.81 0.42
N ARG A 299 -20.07 -13.92 0.33
CA ARG A 299 -19.18 -12.76 0.51
C ARG A 299 -19.25 -11.84 -0.71
N PRO A 300 -19.10 -10.50 -0.55
CA PRO A 300 -19.11 -9.61 -1.70
C PRO A 300 -17.88 -9.85 -2.60
N PRO A 301 -18.02 -9.65 -3.92
CA PRO A 301 -16.93 -9.86 -4.86
C PRO A 301 -15.83 -8.80 -4.72
N ARG A 302 -14.59 -9.20 -5.01
CA ARG A 302 -13.40 -8.34 -5.08
C ARG A 302 -12.76 -8.44 -6.45
N ASP A 303 -12.21 -7.33 -6.92
CA ASP A 303 -11.44 -7.30 -8.15
C ASP A 303 -9.98 -7.52 -7.83
N VAL A 304 -9.45 -8.68 -8.22
CA VAL A 304 -8.03 -9.03 -8.06
C VAL A 304 -7.31 -8.73 -9.37
N CYS A 305 -6.25 -7.94 -9.34
CA CYS A 305 -5.42 -7.70 -10.51
C CYS A 305 -4.64 -8.97 -10.87
N VAL A 306 -4.78 -9.43 -12.11
CA VAL A 306 -4.16 -10.66 -12.65
C VAL A 306 -3.31 -10.40 -13.89
N GLY A 307 -3.18 -9.13 -14.29
CA GLY A 307 -2.29 -8.69 -15.35
C GLY A 307 -2.12 -7.17 -15.32
N VAL A 308 -0.99 -6.70 -15.81
CA VAL A 308 -0.65 -5.27 -15.89
C VAL A 308 0.09 -4.98 -17.20
N ASP A 309 -0.18 -3.83 -17.80
CA ASP A 309 0.68 -3.22 -18.82
C ASP A 309 1.83 -2.48 -18.10
N ALA A 310 2.91 -3.21 -17.83
CA ALA A 310 4.03 -2.71 -17.02
C ALA A 310 4.73 -1.50 -17.67
N ASP A 311 4.88 -1.51 -19.00
CA ASP A 311 5.53 -0.41 -19.73
C ASP A 311 4.69 0.87 -19.63
N ALA A 312 3.38 0.77 -19.83
CA ALA A 312 2.48 1.91 -19.69
C ALA A 312 2.41 2.43 -18.24
N MET A 313 2.46 1.54 -17.25
CA MET A 313 2.52 1.89 -15.83
C MET A 313 3.81 2.67 -15.51
N LEU A 314 4.97 2.17 -15.94
CA LEU A 314 6.26 2.85 -15.73
C LEU A 314 6.34 4.19 -16.46
N ALA A 315 5.72 4.28 -17.65
CA ALA A 315 5.60 5.53 -18.39
C ALA A 315 4.72 6.54 -17.65
N LEU A 316 3.60 6.11 -17.04
CA LEU A 316 2.74 6.95 -16.21
C LEU A 316 3.48 7.48 -14.98
N TYR A 317 4.17 6.60 -14.25
CA TYR A 317 4.97 6.99 -13.08
C TYR A 317 6.03 8.03 -13.48
N ARG A 318 6.80 7.74 -14.53
CA ARG A 318 7.86 8.62 -15.00
C ARG A 318 7.33 9.98 -15.47
N LYS A 319 6.26 10.00 -16.26
CA LYS A 319 5.63 11.24 -16.72
C LYS A 319 5.22 12.10 -15.53
N THR A 320 4.65 11.49 -14.50
CA THR A 320 4.17 12.20 -13.31
C THR A 320 5.32 12.84 -12.52
N LEU A 321 6.44 12.13 -12.36
CA LEU A 321 7.58 12.64 -11.59
C LEU A 321 8.38 13.73 -12.31
N ILE A 322 8.36 13.76 -13.65
CA ILE A 322 9.08 14.77 -14.44
C ILE A 322 8.29 16.08 -14.57
N GLY A 323 6.95 15.98 -14.63
CA GLY A 323 6.06 17.11 -14.92
C GLY A 323 5.75 17.26 -16.40
#